data_AF-A0A0S7ZS28-F1
#
_entry.id   AF-A0A0S7ZS28-F1
#
_cell.length_a   1.000
_cell.length_b   1.000
_cell.length_c   1.000
_cell.angle_alpha   90.00
_cell.angle_beta   90.00
_cell.angle_gamma   90.00
#
_symmetry.space_group_name_H-M   'P 1'
#
loop_
_entity.id
_entity.type
_entity.pdbx_description
1 polymer ?
#
loop_
_entity_poly.entity_id
_entity_poly.type
_entity_poly.pdbx_seq_one_letter_code
_entity_poly.pdbx_strand_id
1 'polypeptide(L)'
;FSTVSEDDGISFINPEQYIRFRLDDQLAYYKRETVSLEKKLKKCQWGIYIAGGLGTLLAAVEWEIWVAVTIAAAGSITTYMQYKQIEKTLMEYNQSAADLSNIRDWWIALTPLEQSDSGMIDKLVVMTENIFKSENVGWVQQMQDMIEELQEDQSGKNATENEQTI
;
A
#
# COMPACT_ATOMS: atom_id res chain seq x y z
N PHE A 1 -31.27 5.91 16.41
CA PHE A 1 -31.31 5.47 15.01
C PHE A 1 -30.51 6.46 14.20
N SER A 2 -29.22 6.18 13.99
CA SER A 2 -28.40 6.91 13.00
C SER A 2 -28.99 6.67 11.62
N THR A 3 -29.02 7.71 10.79
CA THR A 3 -29.48 7.61 9.41
C THR A 3 -28.56 6.68 8.63
N VAL A 4 -29.16 5.72 7.93
CA VAL A 4 -28.57 4.56 7.21
C VAL A 4 -27.49 4.90 6.16
N SER A 5 -27.11 6.18 6.02
CA SER A 5 -26.09 6.68 5.09
C SER A 5 -24.75 7.04 5.73
N GLU A 6 -24.65 7.08 7.07
CA GLU A 6 -23.40 7.32 7.80
C GLU A 6 -23.18 6.16 8.76
N ASP A 7 -22.43 5.14 8.32
CA ASP A 7 -21.86 4.16 9.23
C ASP A 7 -20.72 4.84 10.00
N ASP A 8 -20.86 4.90 11.32
CA ASP A 8 -19.88 5.50 12.24
C ASP A 8 -18.72 4.55 12.57
N GLY A 9 -18.72 3.33 11.99
CA GLY A 9 -17.70 2.31 12.17
C GLY A 9 -17.78 1.55 13.49
N ILE A 10 -18.68 1.93 14.40
CA ILE A 10 -18.78 1.38 15.76
C ILE A 10 -20.20 0.94 16.16
N SER A 11 -21.22 1.37 15.42
CA SER A 11 -22.62 1.00 15.65
C SER A 11 -22.88 -0.46 15.31
N PHE A 12 -23.82 -1.06 16.04
CA PHE A 12 -24.30 -2.41 15.80
C PHE A 12 -25.21 -2.42 14.57
N ILE A 13 -24.81 -3.14 13.53
CA ILE A 13 -25.51 -3.25 12.25
C ILE A 13 -25.78 -4.72 11.95
N ASN A 14 -26.84 -5.01 11.20
CA ASN A 14 -27.14 -6.38 10.81
C ASN A 14 -26.07 -6.93 9.82
N PRO A 15 -25.97 -8.25 9.61
CA PRO A 15 -24.91 -8.84 8.78
C PRO A 15 -24.92 -8.30 7.34
N GLU A 16 -26.10 -8.09 6.76
CA GLU A 16 -26.25 -7.56 5.40
C GLU A 16 -25.76 -6.10 5.29
N GLN A 17 -26.04 -5.30 6.32
CA GLN A 17 -25.55 -3.93 6.46
C GLN A 17 -24.03 -3.93 6.68
N TYR A 18 -23.49 -4.84 7.49
CA TYR A 18 -22.05 -4.97 7.70
C TYR A 18 -21.31 -5.22 6.39
N ILE A 19 -21.80 -6.15 5.57
CA ILE A 19 -21.21 -6.44 4.28
C ILE A 19 -21.29 -5.23 3.37
N ARG A 20 -22.46 -4.62 3.26
CA ARG A 20 -22.67 -3.53 2.31
C ARG A 20 -21.89 -2.27 2.69
N PHE A 21 -21.85 -1.90 3.96
CA PHE A 21 -21.32 -0.62 4.41
C PHE A 21 -19.85 -0.68 4.83
N ARG A 22 -19.36 -1.82 5.32
CA ARG A 22 -17.96 -1.95 5.76
C ARG A 22 -17.14 -2.77 4.79
N LEU A 23 -17.56 -4.00 4.51
CA LEU A 23 -16.77 -4.91 3.67
C LEU A 23 -16.70 -4.41 2.22
N ASP A 24 -17.85 -4.18 1.58
CA ASP A 24 -17.94 -3.80 0.17
C ASP A 24 -17.36 -2.39 -0.07
N ASP A 25 -17.57 -1.45 0.85
CA ASP A 25 -16.99 -0.11 0.75
C ASP A 25 -15.45 -0.16 0.84
N GLN A 26 -14.92 -0.88 1.82
CA GLN A 26 -13.47 -1.02 1.98
C GLN A 26 -12.83 -1.80 0.80
N LEU A 27 -13.51 -2.84 0.30
CA LEU A 27 -13.11 -3.56 -0.90
C LEU A 27 -13.06 -2.63 -2.13
N ALA A 28 -14.06 -1.76 -2.29
CA ALA A 28 -14.11 -0.79 -3.38
C ALA A 28 -13.01 0.26 -3.25
N TYR A 29 -12.73 0.71 -2.02
CA TYR A 29 -11.61 1.60 -1.72
C TYR A 29 -10.27 0.99 -2.17
N TYR A 30 -9.93 -0.23 -1.73
CA TYR A 30 -8.67 -0.87 -2.11
C TYR A 30 -8.57 -1.09 -3.61
N LYS A 31 -9.63 -1.59 -4.26
CA LYS A 31 -9.63 -1.79 -5.72
C LYS A 31 -9.37 -0.49 -6.48
N ARG A 32 -9.99 0.61 -6.06
CA ARG A 32 -9.79 1.93 -6.69
C ARG A 32 -8.36 2.43 -6.47
N GLU A 33 -7.86 2.31 -5.24
CA GLU A 33 -6.54 2.83 -4.90
C GLU A 33 -5.41 2.01 -5.55
N THR A 34 -5.56 0.69 -5.64
CA THR A 34 -4.69 -0.19 -6.45
C THR A 34 -4.55 0.34 -7.88
N VAL A 35 -5.67 0.61 -8.57
CA VAL A 35 -5.63 1.09 -9.97
C VAL A 35 -4.93 2.44 -10.06
N SER A 36 -5.09 3.30 -9.07
CA SER A 36 -4.38 4.60 -8.97
C SER A 36 -2.87 4.41 -8.79
N LEU A 37 -2.47 3.55 -7.84
CA LEU A 37 -1.07 3.23 -7.55
C LEU A 37 -0.37 2.56 -8.73
N GLU A 38 -1.03 1.61 -9.39
CA GLU A 38 -0.48 0.94 -10.59
C GLU A 38 -0.22 1.94 -11.72
N LYS A 39 -1.11 2.91 -11.92
CA LYS A 39 -0.90 4.00 -12.89
C LYS A 39 0.30 4.87 -12.51
N LYS A 40 0.46 5.21 -11.23
CA LYS A 40 1.61 5.99 -10.74
C LYS A 40 2.92 5.21 -10.95
N LEU A 41 2.92 3.92 -10.61
CA LEU A 41 4.05 3.03 -10.81
C LEU A 41 4.47 2.97 -12.28
N LYS A 42 3.52 2.67 -13.18
CA LYS A 42 3.76 2.62 -14.63
C LYS A 42 4.31 3.94 -15.17
N LYS A 43 3.78 5.08 -14.73
CA LYS A 43 4.29 6.41 -15.14
C LYS A 43 5.75 6.61 -14.74
N CYS A 44 6.12 6.20 -13.53
CA CYS A 44 7.51 6.31 -13.05
C CYS A 44 8.44 5.36 -13.83
N GLN A 45 8.03 4.12 -14.04
CA GLN A 45 8.77 3.14 -14.84
C GLN A 45 9.01 3.62 -16.28
N TRP A 46 7.98 4.18 -16.92
CA TRP A 46 8.13 4.80 -18.24
C TRP A 46 9.13 5.97 -18.22
N GLY A 47 9.09 6.81 -17.18
CA GLY A 47 10.08 7.88 -16.99
C GLY A 47 11.51 7.35 -16.91
N ILE A 48 11.73 6.26 -16.16
CA ILE A 48 13.04 5.59 -16.04
C ILE A 48 13.49 5.02 -17.40
N TYR A 49 12.61 4.34 -18.13
CA TYR A 49 12.94 3.79 -19.45
C TYR A 49 13.27 4.88 -20.48
N ILE A 50 12.54 5.99 -20.46
CA ILE A 50 12.82 7.14 -21.32
C ILE A 50 14.17 7.76 -20.96
N ALA A 51 14.45 7.98 -19.67
CA ALA A 51 15.73 8.52 -19.22
C ALA A 51 16.90 7.59 -19.61
N GLY A 52 16.77 6.29 -19.37
CA GLY A 52 17.78 5.30 -19.78
C GLY A 52 18.00 5.27 -21.29
N GLY A 53 16.93 5.24 -22.08
CA GLY A 53 17.03 5.26 -23.54
C GLY A 53 17.66 6.54 -24.10
N LEU A 54 17.32 7.70 -23.51
CA LEU A 54 17.96 8.97 -23.85
C LEU A 54 19.46 8.96 -23.49
N GLY A 55 19.82 8.42 -22.31
CA GLY A 55 21.21 8.28 -21.90
C GLY A 55 22.03 7.45 -22.88
N THR A 56 21.49 6.32 -23.33
CA THR A 56 22.12 5.48 -24.37
C THR A 56 22.27 6.21 -25.71
N LEU A 57 21.24 6.94 -26.14
CA LEU A 57 21.29 7.70 -27.40
C LEU A 57 22.30 8.85 -27.32
N LEU A 58 22.35 9.58 -26.21
CA LEU A 58 23.29 10.68 -25.99
C LEU A 58 24.73 10.20 -25.97
N ALA A 59 24.99 9.04 -25.35
CA ALA A 59 26.31 8.40 -25.38
C ALA A 59 26.75 8.07 -26.82
N ALA A 60 25.83 7.60 -27.67
CA ALA A 60 26.11 7.27 -29.06
C ALA A 60 26.44 8.50 -29.95
N VAL A 61 26.00 9.70 -29.56
CA VAL A 61 26.27 10.97 -30.28
C VAL A 61 27.44 11.74 -29.63
N GLU A 62 28.22 11.09 -28.77
CA GLU A 62 29.38 11.66 -28.07
C GLU A 62 29.03 12.85 -27.15
N TRP A 63 27.79 12.94 -26.68
CA TRP A 63 27.31 13.98 -25.75
C TRP A 63 27.37 13.50 -24.29
N GLU A 64 28.57 13.10 -23.85
CA GLU A 64 28.78 12.39 -22.58
C GLU A 64 28.32 13.18 -21.33
N ILE A 65 28.41 14.52 -21.34
CA ILE A 65 28.00 15.36 -20.22
C ILE A 65 26.52 15.14 -19.85
N TRP A 66 25.66 14.85 -20.84
CA TRP A 66 24.23 14.64 -20.61
C TRP A 66 23.89 13.24 -20.12
N VAL A 67 24.81 12.28 -20.24
CA VAL A 67 24.60 10.90 -19.78
C VAL A 67 24.44 10.88 -18.25
N ALA A 68 25.31 11.58 -17.53
CA ALA A 68 25.20 11.70 -16.07
C ALA A 68 23.87 12.31 -15.62
N VAL A 69 23.33 13.28 -16.37
CA VAL A 69 22.03 13.90 -16.09
C VAL A 69 20.90 12.88 -16.23
N THR A 70 20.91 12.06 -17.28
CA THR A 70 19.87 11.02 -17.46
C THR A 70 19.93 9.92 -16.40
N ILE A 71 21.13 9.55 -15.94
CA ILE A 71 21.31 8.59 -14.84
C ILE A 71 20.78 9.19 -13.53
N ALA A 72 21.13 10.43 -13.22
CA ALA A 72 20.64 11.10 -12.02
C ALA A 72 19.11 11.25 -12.03
N ALA A 73 18.52 11.58 -13.19
CA ALA A 73 17.08 11.64 -13.36
C ALA A 73 16.41 10.27 -13.09
N ALA A 74 16.90 9.19 -13.70
CA ALA A 74 16.41 7.84 -13.45
C ALA A 74 16.55 7.43 -11.96
N GLY A 75 17.71 7.73 -11.35
CA GLY A 75 17.98 7.49 -9.94
C GLY A 75 16.98 8.22 -9.03
N SER A 76 16.73 9.50 -9.27
CA SER A 76 15.78 10.30 -8.49
C SER A 76 14.34 9.75 -8.56
N ILE A 77 13.89 9.27 -9.73
CA ILE A 77 12.57 8.65 -9.87
C ILE A 77 12.51 7.35 -9.08
N THR A 78 13.56 6.52 -9.14
CA THR A 78 13.67 5.28 -8.36
C THR A 78 13.63 5.56 -6.87
N THR A 79 14.42 6.51 -6.36
CA THR A 79 14.42 6.91 -4.95
C THR A 79 13.05 7.45 -4.54
N TYR A 80 12.37 8.22 -5.38
CA TYR A 80 11.02 8.69 -5.11
C TYR A 80 10.01 7.53 -4.98
N MET A 81 10.08 6.53 -5.86
CA MET A 81 9.23 5.33 -5.77
C MET A 81 9.47 4.54 -4.48
N GLN A 82 10.74 4.36 -4.11
CA GLN A 82 11.15 3.66 -2.88
C GLN A 82 10.65 4.42 -1.64
N TYR A 83 10.89 5.73 -1.58
CA TYR A 83 10.42 6.58 -0.49
C TYR A 83 8.90 6.52 -0.32
N LYS A 84 8.16 6.52 -1.43
CA LYS A 84 6.68 6.41 -1.41
C LYS A 84 6.17 4.98 -1.23
N GLN A 85 7.06 3.99 -1.18
CA GLN A 85 6.73 2.56 -1.04
C GLN A 85 5.62 2.09 -2.01
N ILE A 86 5.56 2.68 -3.22
CA ILE A 86 4.42 2.53 -4.14
C ILE A 86 4.11 1.06 -4.44
N GLU A 87 5.15 0.26 -4.70
CA GLU A 87 5.01 -1.16 -5.03
C GLU A 87 4.51 -1.98 -3.83
N LYS A 88 5.00 -1.66 -2.63
CA LYS A 88 4.61 -2.33 -1.40
C LYS A 88 3.15 -2.05 -1.06
N THR A 89 2.75 -0.78 -1.04
CA THR A 89 1.36 -0.39 -0.79
C THR A 89 0.41 -0.99 -1.83
N LEU A 90 0.82 -1.02 -3.10
CA LEU A 90 0.04 -1.67 -4.17
C LEU A 90 -0.16 -3.17 -3.91
N MET A 91 0.88 -3.87 -3.46
CA MET A 91 0.81 -5.30 -3.15
C MET A 91 -0.10 -5.56 -1.93
N GLU A 92 0.08 -4.78 -0.86
CA GLU A 92 -0.74 -4.87 0.35
C GLU A 92 -2.22 -4.63 0.04
N TYR A 93 -2.57 -3.59 -0.72
CA TYR A 93 -3.96 -3.32 -1.10
C TYR A 93 -4.57 -4.39 -1.99
N ASN A 94 -3.80 -4.95 -2.92
CA ASN A 94 -4.25 -6.08 -3.72
C ASN A 94 -4.53 -7.31 -2.86
N GLN A 95 -3.66 -7.61 -1.90
CA GLN A 95 -3.84 -8.74 -1.00
C GLN A 95 -5.08 -8.53 -0.13
N SER A 96 -5.23 -7.38 0.53
CA SER A 96 -6.42 -7.07 1.34
C SER A 96 -7.70 -7.10 0.51
N ALA A 97 -7.69 -6.59 -0.72
CA ALA A 97 -8.83 -6.68 -1.62
C ALA A 97 -9.18 -8.13 -2.00
N ALA A 98 -8.17 -8.97 -2.25
CA ALA A 98 -8.38 -10.39 -2.53
C ALA A 98 -8.96 -11.13 -1.31
N ASP A 99 -8.43 -10.89 -0.12
CA ASP A 99 -8.87 -11.52 1.11
C ASP A 99 -10.31 -11.11 1.50
N LEU A 100 -10.65 -9.82 1.36
CA LEU A 100 -12.03 -9.35 1.56
C LEU A 100 -12.99 -9.93 0.52
N SER A 101 -12.57 -10.06 -0.74
CA SER A 101 -13.37 -10.72 -1.78
C SER A 101 -13.63 -12.18 -1.42
N ASN A 102 -12.62 -12.89 -0.93
CA ASN A 102 -12.77 -14.30 -0.51
C ASN A 102 -13.76 -14.44 0.67
N ILE A 103 -13.71 -13.54 1.66
CA ILE A 103 -14.67 -13.53 2.77
C ILE A 103 -16.09 -13.28 2.25
N ARG A 104 -16.26 -12.30 1.35
CA ARG A 104 -17.55 -11.98 0.75
C ARG A 104 -18.11 -13.17 -0.03
N ASP A 105 -17.29 -13.81 -0.84
CA ASP A 105 -17.70 -14.95 -1.66
C ASP A 105 -18.05 -16.16 -0.76
N TRP A 106 -17.28 -16.38 0.31
CA TRP A 106 -17.63 -17.37 1.34
C TRP A 106 -18.99 -17.08 1.99
N TRP A 107 -19.26 -15.84 2.38
CA TRP A 107 -20.52 -15.47 3.02
C TRP A 107 -21.72 -15.68 2.09
N ILE A 108 -21.61 -15.25 0.84
CA ILE A 108 -22.67 -15.39 -0.17
C ILE A 108 -22.96 -16.87 -0.48
N ALA A 109 -21.96 -17.75 -0.31
CA ALA A 109 -22.12 -19.19 -0.51
C ALA A 109 -22.87 -19.89 0.66
N LEU A 110 -23.02 -19.26 1.82
CA LEU A 110 -23.78 -19.81 2.95
C LEU A 110 -25.28 -19.82 2.65
N THR A 111 -25.99 -20.82 3.18
CA THR A 111 -27.46 -20.85 3.13
C THR A 111 -28.07 -19.78 4.04
N PRO A 112 -29.32 -19.34 3.80
CA PRO A 112 -29.98 -18.33 4.66
C PRO A 112 -30.07 -18.74 6.14
N LEU A 113 -30.16 -20.05 6.42
CA LEU A 113 -30.15 -20.58 7.79
C LEU A 113 -28.78 -20.40 8.45
N GLU A 114 -27.70 -20.67 7.72
CA GLU A 114 -26.33 -20.46 8.18
C GLU A 114 -25.99 -18.97 8.31
N GLN A 115 -26.47 -18.10 7.43
CA GLN A 115 -26.29 -16.65 7.55
C GLN A 115 -27.02 -16.06 8.77
N SER A 116 -28.08 -16.73 9.24
CA SER A 116 -28.80 -16.34 10.44
C SER A 116 -28.16 -16.87 11.73
N ASP A 117 -27.16 -17.76 11.61
CA ASP A 117 -26.42 -18.29 12.76
C ASP A 117 -25.46 -17.25 13.33
N SER A 118 -25.59 -16.97 14.64
CA SER A 118 -24.75 -15.99 15.33
C SER A 118 -23.25 -16.34 15.24
N GLY A 119 -22.91 -17.63 15.23
CA GLY A 119 -21.51 -18.07 15.12
C GLY A 119 -20.92 -17.76 13.74
N MET A 120 -21.70 -17.88 12.67
CA MET A 120 -21.26 -17.48 11.33
C MET A 120 -21.11 -15.96 11.20
N ILE A 121 -22.04 -15.20 11.79
CA ILE A 121 -21.97 -13.73 11.83
C ILE A 121 -20.70 -13.27 12.56
N ASP A 122 -20.43 -13.83 13.74
CA ASP A 122 -19.22 -13.51 14.50
C ASP A 122 -17.96 -13.84 13.71
N LYS A 123 -17.97 -14.96 12.99
CA LYS A 123 -16.86 -15.38 12.13
C LYS A 123 -16.63 -14.41 10.97
N LEU A 124 -17.69 -13.93 10.32
CA LEU A 124 -17.62 -12.90 9.27
C LEU A 124 -16.92 -11.64 9.80
N VAL A 125 -17.38 -11.13 10.94
CA VAL A 125 -16.83 -9.92 11.55
C VAL A 125 -15.37 -10.14 11.93
N VAL A 126 -15.04 -11.22 12.64
CA VAL A 126 -13.66 -11.52 13.06
C VAL A 126 -12.72 -11.64 11.87
N MET A 127 -13.11 -12.33 10.80
CA MET A 127 -12.29 -12.45 9.59
C MET A 127 -12.02 -11.09 8.95
N THR A 128 -13.06 -10.27 8.82
CA THR A 128 -12.97 -8.93 8.21
C THR A 128 -12.10 -8.00 9.05
N GLU A 129 -12.36 -7.92 10.36
CA GLU A 129 -11.61 -7.07 11.28
C GLU A 129 -10.14 -7.51 11.42
N ASN A 130 -9.84 -8.80 11.27
CA ASN A 130 -8.46 -9.28 11.27
C ASN A 130 -7.67 -8.77 10.05
N ILE A 131 -8.30 -8.67 8.87
CA ILE A 131 -7.65 -8.06 7.69
C ILE A 131 -7.32 -6.59 8.00
N PHE A 132 -8.29 -5.83 8.53
CA PHE A 132 -8.08 -4.41 8.85
C PHE A 132 -6.99 -4.22 9.92
N LYS A 133 -6.98 -5.08 10.95
CA LYS A 133 -5.92 -5.05 11.97
C LYS A 133 -4.55 -5.36 11.39
N SER A 134 -4.45 -6.35 10.50
CA SER A 134 -3.17 -6.76 9.92
C SER A 134 -2.51 -5.64 9.11
N GLU A 135 -3.31 -4.84 8.40
CA GLU A 135 -2.83 -3.66 7.68
C GLU A 135 -2.34 -2.58 8.65
N ASN A 136 -3.12 -2.25 9.67
CA ASN A 136 -2.77 -1.20 10.62
C ASN A 136 -1.49 -1.56 11.40
N VAL A 137 -1.37 -2.82 11.84
CA VAL A 137 -0.13 -3.33 12.46
C VAL A 137 1.04 -3.26 11.48
N GLY A 138 0.81 -3.62 10.21
CA GLY A 138 1.81 -3.51 9.16
C GLY A 138 2.34 -2.08 8.98
N TRP A 139 1.46 -1.08 8.96
CA TRP A 139 1.86 0.32 8.84
C TRP A 139 2.59 0.85 10.07
N VAL A 140 2.14 0.47 11.27
CA VAL A 140 2.82 0.84 12.51
C VAL A 140 4.23 0.24 12.54
N GLN A 141 4.39 -1.03 12.17
CA GLN A 141 5.70 -1.68 12.12
C GLN A 141 6.61 -0.97 11.09
N GLN A 142 6.10 -0.68 9.89
CA GLN A 142 6.86 0.04 8.87
C GLN A 142 7.33 1.41 9.34
N MET A 143 6.50 2.11 10.10
CA MET A 143 6.87 3.40 10.68
C MET A 143 7.94 3.25 11.76
N GLN A 144 7.89 2.19 12.56
CA GLN A 144 8.93 1.87 13.55
C GLN A 144 10.26 1.55 12.87
N ASP A 145 10.25 0.69 11.85
CA ASP A 145 11.45 0.31 11.10
C ASP A 145 12.11 1.54 10.44
N MET A 146 11.31 2.45 9.86
CA MET A 146 11.83 3.70 9.28
C MET A 146 12.44 4.63 10.34
N ILE A 147 11.88 4.70 11.55
CA ILE A 147 12.45 5.52 12.64
C ILE A 147 13.78 4.92 13.11
N GLU A 148 13.86 3.59 13.21
CA GLU A 148 15.08 2.88 13.61
C GLU A 148 16.21 3.12 12.58
N GLU A 149 15.93 2.94 11.29
CA GLU A 149 16.90 3.18 10.21
C GLU A 149 17.42 4.63 10.22
N LEU A 150 16.55 5.62 10.46
CA LEU A 150 16.95 7.03 10.58
C LEU A 150 17.85 7.30 11.81
N GLN A 151 17.65 6.58 12.91
CA GLN A 151 18.48 6.70 14.11
C GLN A 151 19.86 6.07 13.90
N GLU A 152 19.92 4.93 13.22
CA GLU A 152 21.17 4.27 12.84
C GLU A 152 22.00 5.15 11.89
N ASP A 153 21.38 5.73 10.86
CA ASP A 153 22.05 6.64 9.92
C ASP A 153 22.62 7.90 10.59
N GLN A 154 21.88 8.46 11.56
CA GLN A 154 22.35 9.63 12.31
C GLN A 154 23.50 9.28 13.25
N SER A 155 23.42 8.16 13.97
CA SER A 155 24.49 7.71 14.85
C SER A 155 25.77 7.34 14.08
N GLY A 156 25.64 6.72 12.90
CA GLY A 156 26.76 6.41 12.00
C GLY A 156 27.48 7.66 11.47
N LYS A 157 26.73 8.68 11.01
CA LYS A 157 27.30 9.97 10.56
C LYS A 157 28.04 10.71 11.68
N ASN A 158 27.47 10.75 12.88
CA ASN A 158 28.09 11.40 14.04
C ASN A 158 29.39 10.69 14.47
N ALA A 159 29.49 9.37 14.28
CA ALA A 159 30.72 8.61 14.56
C ALA A 159 31.81 8.90 13.51
N THR A 160 31.45 8.99 12.23
CA THR A 160 32.42 9.26 11.15
C THR A 160 32.93 10.70 11.15
N GLU A 161 32.10 11.68 11.51
CA GLU A 161 32.54 13.07 11.68
C GLU A 161 33.57 13.21 12.81
N ASN A 162 33.35 12.53 13.94
CA ASN A 162 34.27 12.61 15.09
C ASN A 162 35.65 11.98 14.80
N GLU A 163 35.74 10.94 13.97
CA GLU A 163 37.02 10.32 13.57
C GLU A 163 37.82 11.16 12.56
N GLN A 164 37.19 12.04 11.78
CA GLN A 164 37.89 12.90 10.81
C GLN A 164 38.46 14.20 11.42
N THR A 165 38.05 14.54 12.65
CA THR A 165 38.52 15.72 13.40
C THR A 165 39.68 15.45 14.38
N ILE A 166 40.22 14.22 14.41
CA ILE A 166 41.36 13.82 15.27
C ILE A 166 42.63 13.64 14.44
#